data_AF-A0A3A8HWC6-F1
#
_entry.id   AF-A0A3A8HWC6-F1
#
_cell.length_a   1.000
_cell.length_b   1.000
_cell.length_c   1.000
_cell.angle_alpha   90.00
_cell.angle_beta   90.00
_cell.angle_gamma   90.00
#
_symmetry.space_group_name_H-M   'P 1'
#
loop_
_entity.id
_entity.type
_entity.pdbx_description
1 polymer ?
#
loop_
_entity_poly.entity_id
_entity_poly.type
_entity_poly.pdbx_seq_one_letter_code
_entity_poly.pdbx_strand_id
1 'polypeptide(L)'
;MKVLKSVTPTAEQLKLIQDHRPGVAIIRGAAGSGKTTTALLRLKFLVGFWIRRNARLGVADPVRVLVLTYNKTLRGYVSELVRQQVPAGSNAEIEISTFGKWARDKIFGTSVIDEAFRRNEILRLGSGLGLDSDFLVDEVDYVLGRFLPAGLNEYLLIKREGRGKAPRVDRALRARILAEVVTPYSQWKARLNGSDWNDWAVTLAEQEPSPEYDVVIVDEAQDFSANQVRAVTNFLAEDHSVTFLLDAAQRIYPRFFSWSEVGITVQSGNNQKLNNNYRNTKQIAAFARQIVEGVEVGDDGALPNFSNCEREGDLPVILSGGHAGQVKYCIDLIRQDVDLQAESVVFLHAKGGGWFDYLRNQLRRAQLPFVELARADDWPEGPENIALSTMHSVKGLEFDHVFILGLNEETTPHGEEVGDSQLENLRRLLAMAVGRAKKSLVIGFKPTEASALVEYFNEDTYVGVDV
;
A
#
# COMPACT_ATOMS: atom_id res chain seq x y z
N MET A 1 -2.06 -20.14 -2.73
CA MET A 1 -0.75 -19.55 -2.40
C MET A 1 -0.41 -19.78 -0.93
N LYS A 2 0.70 -20.48 -0.64
CA LYS A 2 1.04 -20.88 0.74
C LYS A 2 1.34 -19.68 1.63
N VAL A 3 0.75 -19.70 2.83
CA VAL A 3 0.97 -18.72 3.90
C VAL A 3 2.37 -18.91 4.49
N LEU A 4 3.06 -17.80 4.83
CA LEU A 4 4.36 -17.80 5.50
C LEU A 4 4.35 -18.76 6.70
N LYS A 5 5.10 -19.85 6.61
CA LYS A 5 5.34 -20.77 7.74
C LYS A 5 6.22 -20.08 8.78
N SER A 6 5.78 -20.14 10.05
CA SER A 6 6.53 -19.78 11.27
C SER A 6 7.63 -18.72 11.09
N VAL A 7 7.24 -17.45 11.05
CA VAL A 7 8.25 -16.38 10.97
C VAL A 7 8.92 -16.20 12.33
N THR A 8 10.23 -16.38 12.38
CA THR A 8 11.02 -16.09 13.57
C THR A 8 11.33 -14.59 13.59
N PRO A 9 10.89 -13.83 14.61
CA PRO A 9 11.16 -12.40 14.67
C PRO A 9 12.66 -12.13 14.83
N THR A 10 13.14 -11.08 14.17
CA THR A 10 14.50 -10.56 14.41
C THR A 10 14.59 -9.91 15.79
N ALA A 11 15.81 -9.65 16.30
CA ALA A 11 16.00 -8.98 17.58
C ALA A 11 15.33 -7.58 17.63
N GLU A 12 15.37 -6.85 16.50
CA GLU A 12 14.70 -5.55 16.34
C GLU A 12 13.18 -5.70 16.42
N GLN A 13 12.62 -6.70 15.72
CA GLN A 13 11.18 -7.01 15.76
C GLN A 13 10.73 -7.51 17.13
N LEU A 14 11.54 -8.30 17.84
CA LEU A 14 11.21 -8.79 19.18
C LEU A 14 10.99 -7.64 20.17
N LYS A 15 11.85 -6.62 20.14
CA LYS A 15 11.71 -5.42 20.98
C LYS A 15 10.38 -4.70 20.72
N LEU A 16 10.00 -4.61 19.45
CA LEU A 16 8.73 -4.04 19.01
C LEU A 16 7.54 -4.88 19.45
N ILE A 17 7.63 -6.21 19.32
CA ILE A 17 6.53 -7.13 19.64
C ILE A 17 6.25 -7.15 21.15
N GLN A 18 7.28 -7.11 21.99
CA GLN A 18 7.14 -7.23 23.45
C GLN A 18 6.55 -5.99 24.15
N ASP A 19 6.46 -4.86 23.44
CA ASP A 19 5.88 -3.64 24.00
C ASP A 19 4.35 -3.71 24.06
N HIS A 20 3.80 -4.08 25.22
CA HIS A 20 2.36 -4.23 25.49
C HIS A 20 1.74 -3.02 26.18
N ARG A 21 2.43 -1.88 26.24
CA ARG A 21 1.88 -0.68 26.90
C ARG A 21 0.63 -0.22 26.15
N PRO A 22 -0.49 0.03 26.86
CA PRO A 22 -1.66 0.64 26.26
C PRO A 22 -1.34 2.00 25.60
N GLY A 23 -2.09 2.33 24.58
CA GLY A 23 -1.98 3.56 23.79
C GLY A 23 -1.56 3.30 22.35
N VAL A 24 -0.99 4.35 21.74
CA VAL A 24 -0.63 4.37 20.33
C VAL A 24 0.81 3.91 20.15
N ALA A 25 1.07 3.08 19.14
CA ALA A 25 2.39 2.73 18.63
C ALA A 25 2.48 3.07 17.12
N ILE A 26 3.55 3.73 16.72
CA ILE A 26 3.85 4.10 15.33
C ILE A 26 5.13 3.37 14.94
N ILE A 27 5.02 2.46 13.98
CA ILE A 27 6.13 1.65 13.48
C ILE A 27 6.42 2.07 12.05
N ARG A 28 7.59 2.67 11.82
CA ARG A 28 8.04 3.08 10.49
C ARG A 28 9.04 2.05 9.98
N GLY A 29 8.82 1.48 8.81
CA GLY A 29 9.76 0.55 8.22
C GLY A 29 9.85 0.75 6.73
N ALA A 30 11.06 0.71 6.16
CA ALA A 30 11.21 0.74 4.71
C ALA A 30 10.58 -0.49 4.04
N ALA A 31 10.47 -0.45 2.71
CA ALA A 31 10.19 -1.63 1.90
C ALA A 31 11.10 -2.80 2.33
N GLY A 32 10.53 -3.97 2.61
CA GLY A 32 11.32 -5.15 2.97
C GLY A 32 11.79 -5.27 4.41
N SER A 33 11.40 -4.33 5.28
CA SER A 33 11.72 -4.40 6.72
C SER A 33 10.88 -5.38 7.54
N GLY A 34 9.96 -6.11 6.92
CA GLY A 34 9.08 -7.07 7.60
C GLY A 34 7.97 -6.41 8.43
N LYS A 35 7.45 -5.26 8.00
CA LYS A 35 6.35 -4.54 8.68
C LYS A 35 5.12 -5.41 8.88
N THR A 36 4.59 -6.01 7.82
CA THR A 36 3.40 -6.88 7.90
C THR A 36 3.64 -8.07 8.83
N THR A 37 4.83 -8.68 8.80
CA THR A 37 5.23 -9.71 9.76
C THR A 37 5.23 -9.17 11.20
N THR A 38 5.79 -7.98 11.41
CA THR A 38 5.85 -7.32 12.72
C THR A 38 4.45 -7.02 13.24
N ALA A 39 3.56 -6.55 12.35
CA ALA A 39 2.15 -6.30 12.62
C ALA A 39 1.46 -7.54 13.17
N LEU A 40 1.65 -8.68 12.51
CA LEU A 40 1.04 -9.95 12.85
C LEU A 40 1.57 -10.54 14.15
N LEU A 41 2.89 -10.53 14.32
CA LEU A 41 3.50 -11.03 15.56
C LEU A 41 3.12 -10.15 16.76
N ARG A 42 3.06 -8.83 16.55
CA ARG A 42 2.58 -7.88 17.56
C ARG A 42 1.09 -8.07 17.85
N LEU A 43 0.26 -8.27 16.84
CA LEU A 43 -1.16 -8.57 17.00
C LEU A 43 -1.35 -9.80 17.91
N LYS A 44 -0.68 -10.91 17.61
CA LYS A 44 -0.72 -12.13 18.43
C LYS A 44 -0.34 -11.84 19.89
N PHE A 45 0.76 -11.12 20.08
CA PHE A 45 1.25 -10.81 21.43
C PHE A 45 0.26 -9.93 22.20
N LEU A 46 -0.28 -8.88 21.57
CA LEU A 46 -1.27 -7.99 22.15
C LEU A 46 -2.55 -8.75 22.50
N VAL A 47 -3.14 -9.51 21.57
CA VAL A 47 -4.35 -10.30 21.84
C VAL A 47 -4.15 -11.22 23.05
N GLY A 48 -3.03 -11.95 23.10
CA GLY A 48 -2.73 -12.79 24.26
C GLY A 48 -2.55 -12.01 25.57
N PHE A 49 -1.94 -10.81 25.51
CA PHE A 49 -1.81 -9.92 26.66
C PHE A 49 -3.17 -9.43 27.16
N TRP A 50 -4.02 -8.93 26.27
CA TRP A 50 -5.35 -8.40 26.58
C TRP A 50 -6.27 -9.47 27.15
N ILE A 51 -6.27 -10.69 26.59
CA ILE A 51 -7.05 -11.82 27.15
C ILE A 51 -6.63 -12.10 28.60
N ARG A 52 -5.32 -12.16 28.87
CA ARG A 52 -4.81 -12.39 30.23
C ARG A 52 -5.11 -11.23 31.18
N ARG A 53 -5.08 -10.00 30.68
CA ARG A 53 -5.44 -8.79 31.43
C ARG A 53 -6.92 -8.85 31.83
N ASN A 54 -7.82 -9.08 30.88
CA ASN A 54 -9.27 -9.16 31.12
C ASN A 54 -9.60 -10.27 32.11
N ALA A 55 -9.00 -11.46 31.96
CA ALA A 55 -9.17 -12.56 32.91
C ALA A 55 -8.72 -12.19 34.35
N ARG A 56 -7.64 -11.42 34.50
CA ARG A 56 -7.16 -10.93 35.81
C ARG A 56 -8.07 -9.85 36.41
N LEU A 57 -8.69 -9.04 35.57
CA LEU A 57 -9.61 -7.97 35.98
C LEU A 57 -11.05 -8.47 36.15
N GLY A 58 -11.34 -9.73 35.82
CA GLY A 58 -12.70 -10.29 35.87
C GLY A 58 -13.62 -9.77 34.76
N VAL A 59 -13.06 -9.22 33.68
CA VAL A 59 -13.82 -8.77 32.51
C VAL A 59 -14.21 -9.99 31.67
N ALA A 60 -15.51 -10.26 31.57
CA ALA A 60 -16.04 -11.40 30.84
C ALA A 60 -16.10 -11.15 29.32
N ASP A 61 -16.17 -9.88 28.89
CA ASP A 61 -16.28 -9.51 27.49
C ASP A 61 -15.06 -9.98 26.68
N PRO A 62 -15.29 -10.45 25.43
CA PRO A 62 -14.20 -10.85 24.56
C PRO A 62 -13.34 -9.65 24.18
N VAL A 63 -12.05 -9.88 24.00
CA VAL A 63 -11.13 -8.87 23.47
C VAL A 63 -11.50 -8.59 22.02
N ARG A 64 -11.89 -7.35 21.71
CA ARG A 64 -12.29 -6.94 20.37
C ARG A 64 -11.11 -6.38 19.60
N VAL A 65 -10.88 -6.94 18.43
CA VAL A 65 -9.68 -6.71 17.63
C VAL A 65 -10.07 -6.25 16.24
N LEU A 66 -9.51 -5.14 15.78
CA LEU A 66 -9.64 -4.66 14.41
C LEU A 66 -8.29 -4.69 13.69
N VAL A 67 -8.26 -5.29 12.51
CA VAL A 67 -7.12 -5.19 11.58
C VAL A 67 -7.58 -4.54 10.29
N LEU A 68 -7.07 -3.34 10.04
CA LEU A 68 -7.29 -2.62 8.80
C LEU A 68 -6.10 -2.80 7.87
N THR A 69 -6.36 -3.42 6.72
CA THR A 69 -5.37 -3.61 5.66
C THR A 69 -5.75 -2.77 4.45
N TYR A 70 -4.77 -2.15 3.78
CA TYR A 70 -5.03 -1.48 2.50
C TYR A 70 -5.33 -2.48 1.37
N ASN A 71 -4.60 -3.60 1.33
CA ASN A 71 -4.72 -4.60 0.28
C ASN A 71 -5.68 -5.74 0.68
N LYS A 72 -6.74 -5.94 -0.10
CA LYS A 72 -7.74 -7.02 0.08
C LYS A 72 -7.10 -8.42 0.15
N THR A 73 -6.05 -8.67 -0.61
CA THR A 73 -5.37 -9.98 -0.63
C THR A 73 -4.68 -10.23 0.72
N LEU A 74 -4.15 -9.18 1.37
CA LEU A 74 -3.46 -9.26 2.66
C LEU A 74 -4.41 -9.68 3.81
N ARG A 75 -5.72 -9.39 3.70
CA ARG A 75 -6.77 -9.85 4.63
C ARG A 75 -6.85 -11.36 4.75
N GLY A 76 -6.84 -12.10 3.64
CA GLY A 76 -6.92 -13.57 3.67
C GLY A 76 -5.66 -14.17 4.31
N TYR A 77 -4.49 -13.62 3.98
CA TYR A 77 -3.22 -13.99 4.58
C TYR A 77 -3.18 -13.76 6.11
N VAL A 78 -3.60 -12.57 6.56
CA VAL A 78 -3.71 -12.23 8.00
C VAL A 78 -4.70 -13.14 8.70
N SER A 79 -5.86 -13.41 8.09
CA SER A 79 -6.91 -14.27 8.67
C SER A 79 -6.39 -15.67 8.96
N GLU A 80 -5.66 -16.26 8.02
CA GLU A 80 -5.12 -17.61 8.20
C GLU A 80 -4.05 -17.67 9.29
N LEU A 81 -3.15 -16.67 9.36
CA LEU A 81 -2.15 -16.61 10.41
C LEU A 81 -2.75 -16.37 11.80
N VAL A 82 -3.79 -15.54 11.89
CA VAL A 82 -4.55 -15.36 13.12
C VAL A 82 -5.17 -16.70 13.54
N ARG A 83 -5.83 -17.43 12.63
CA ARG A 83 -6.42 -18.76 12.91
C ARG A 83 -5.39 -19.78 13.40
N GLN A 84 -4.20 -19.81 12.80
CA GLN A 84 -3.15 -20.75 13.21
C GLN A 84 -2.53 -20.43 14.57
N GLN A 85 -2.60 -19.17 15.01
CA GLN A 85 -1.83 -18.68 16.16
C GLN A 85 -2.69 -18.28 17.37
N VAL A 86 -3.99 -18.05 17.18
CA VAL A 86 -4.98 -17.81 18.23
C VAL A 86 -5.81 -19.10 18.37
N PRO A 87 -5.72 -19.82 19.51
CA PRO A 87 -6.46 -21.07 19.69
C PRO A 87 -7.97 -20.89 19.47
N ALA A 88 -8.61 -21.85 18.80
CA ALA A 88 -10.06 -21.88 18.70
C ALA A 88 -10.68 -21.89 20.11
N GLY A 89 -11.62 -20.98 20.38
CA GLY A 89 -12.21 -20.78 21.73
C GLY A 89 -11.50 -19.75 22.61
N SER A 90 -10.52 -19.00 22.08
CA SER A 90 -10.01 -17.79 22.74
C SER A 90 -11.14 -16.78 22.95
N ASN A 91 -11.16 -16.07 24.09
CA ASN A 91 -12.11 -15.00 24.36
C ASN A 91 -11.73 -13.71 23.59
N ALA A 92 -11.70 -13.79 22.26
CA ALA A 92 -11.35 -12.70 21.36
C ALA A 92 -12.18 -12.74 20.07
N GLU A 93 -12.63 -11.56 19.64
CA GLU A 93 -13.37 -11.33 18.40
C GLU A 93 -12.49 -10.54 17.45
N ILE A 94 -12.17 -11.11 16.28
CA ILE A 94 -11.21 -10.53 15.35
C ILE A 94 -11.90 -10.17 14.05
N GLU A 95 -11.93 -8.87 13.77
CA GLU A 95 -12.42 -8.29 12.53
C GLU A 95 -11.24 -7.88 11.65
N ILE A 96 -11.20 -8.37 10.41
CA ILE A 96 -10.18 -8.00 9.42
C ILE A 96 -10.91 -7.40 8.22
N SER A 97 -10.58 -6.18 7.85
CA SER A 97 -11.30 -5.41 6.83
C SER A 97 -10.41 -4.40 6.11
N THR A 98 -10.92 -3.80 5.04
CA THR A 98 -10.39 -2.54 4.51
C THR A 98 -11.14 -1.39 5.17
N PHE A 99 -10.56 -0.18 5.21
CA PHE A 99 -11.25 0.97 5.80
C PHE A 99 -12.62 1.21 5.15
N GLY A 100 -12.71 1.19 3.81
CA GLY A 100 -13.96 1.45 3.11
C GLY A 100 -15.05 0.42 3.41
N LYS A 101 -14.69 -0.86 3.54
CA LYS A 101 -15.64 -1.90 3.93
C LYS A 101 -16.08 -1.73 5.38
N TRP A 102 -15.13 -1.57 6.31
CA TRP A 102 -15.40 -1.33 7.72
C TRP A 102 -16.32 -0.12 7.92
N ALA A 103 -16.02 1.00 7.27
CA ALA A 103 -16.83 2.21 7.37
C ALA A 103 -18.26 2.01 6.84
N ARG A 104 -18.42 1.34 5.69
CA ARG A 104 -19.75 1.00 5.16
C ARG A 104 -20.57 0.18 6.14
N ASP A 105 -19.95 -0.83 6.72
CA ASP A 105 -20.62 -1.77 7.63
C ASP A 105 -21.01 -1.07 8.96
N LYS A 106 -20.41 0.08 9.29
CA LYS A 106 -20.81 0.93 10.43
C LYS A 106 -21.90 1.96 10.09
N ILE A 107 -21.91 2.51 8.88
CA ILE A 107 -22.77 3.67 8.53
C ILE A 107 -24.15 3.26 7.99
N PHE A 108 -24.36 2.01 7.56
CA PHE A 108 -25.64 1.40 7.08
C PHE A 108 -26.64 2.35 6.38
N GLY A 109 -26.85 2.19 5.07
CA GLY A 109 -27.96 2.82 4.34
C GLY A 109 -27.65 4.12 3.60
N THR A 110 -26.38 4.53 3.53
CA THR A 110 -25.91 5.57 2.62
C THR A 110 -25.35 4.96 1.33
N SER A 111 -25.82 5.43 0.18
CA SER A 111 -25.23 5.08 -1.11
C SER A 111 -24.00 5.95 -1.38
N VAL A 112 -22.91 5.31 -1.82
CA VAL A 112 -21.73 6.03 -2.30
C VAL A 112 -22.02 6.55 -3.69
N ILE A 113 -21.75 7.84 -3.91
CA ILE A 113 -21.83 8.46 -5.23
C ILE A 113 -20.79 7.80 -6.14
N ASP A 114 -21.22 7.43 -7.35
CA ASP A 114 -20.34 6.84 -8.36
C ASP A 114 -19.11 7.72 -8.65
N GLU A 115 -17.93 7.10 -8.80
CA GLU A 115 -16.66 7.81 -8.94
C GLU A 115 -16.62 8.69 -10.21
N ALA A 116 -17.18 8.22 -11.32
CA ALA A 116 -17.23 9.00 -12.55
C ALA A 116 -18.16 10.21 -12.40
N PHE A 117 -19.29 10.02 -11.72
CA PHE A 117 -20.24 11.11 -11.47
C PHE A 117 -19.66 12.16 -10.52
N ARG A 118 -19.03 11.71 -9.43
CA ARG A 118 -18.24 12.53 -8.51
C ARG A 118 -17.17 13.34 -9.23
N ARG A 119 -16.35 12.67 -10.05
CA ARG A 119 -15.26 13.30 -10.80
C ARG A 119 -15.80 14.38 -11.74
N ASN A 120 -16.83 14.07 -12.51
CA ASN A 120 -17.43 15.01 -13.45
C ASN A 120 -17.98 16.26 -12.76
N GLU A 121 -18.59 16.10 -11.57
CA GLU A 121 -19.08 17.24 -10.79
C GLU A 121 -17.93 18.15 -10.32
N ILE A 122 -16.86 17.57 -9.78
CA ILE A 122 -15.68 18.31 -9.33
C ILE A 122 -15.07 19.10 -10.50
N LEU A 123 -14.90 18.46 -11.66
CA LEU A 123 -14.34 19.10 -12.85
C LEU A 123 -15.25 20.20 -13.40
N ARG A 124 -16.58 20.01 -13.36
CA ARG A 124 -17.54 21.05 -13.76
C ARG A 124 -17.45 22.27 -12.87
N LEU A 125 -17.35 22.08 -11.55
CA LEU A 125 -17.25 23.18 -10.58
C LEU A 125 -15.91 23.92 -10.71
N GLY A 126 -14.82 23.21 -10.97
CA GLY A 126 -13.48 23.80 -11.10
C GLY A 126 -13.07 24.22 -12.50
N SER A 127 -13.97 24.20 -13.50
CA SER A 127 -13.63 24.51 -14.90
C SER A 127 -13.04 25.92 -15.09
N GLY A 128 -13.39 26.86 -14.20
CA GLY A 128 -12.88 28.24 -14.20
C GLY A 128 -11.53 28.43 -13.49
N LEU A 129 -10.92 27.38 -12.94
CA LEU A 129 -9.67 27.46 -12.19
C LEU A 129 -8.42 27.31 -13.06
N GLY A 130 -8.56 26.78 -14.28
CA GLY A 130 -7.42 26.54 -15.19
C GLY A 130 -6.42 25.50 -14.66
N LEU A 131 -6.88 24.57 -13.83
CA LEU A 131 -6.08 23.49 -13.27
C LEU A 131 -6.22 22.22 -14.11
N ASP A 132 -5.18 21.40 -14.12
CA ASP A 132 -5.27 20.04 -14.66
C ASP A 132 -6.38 19.24 -13.95
N SER A 133 -7.03 18.36 -14.70
CA SER A 133 -8.21 17.63 -14.23
C SER A 133 -7.87 16.66 -13.09
N ASP A 134 -6.78 15.90 -13.22
CA ASP A 134 -6.35 14.97 -12.18
C ASP A 134 -5.85 15.73 -10.95
N PHE A 135 -5.09 16.79 -11.18
CA PHE A 135 -4.64 17.66 -10.09
C PHE A 135 -5.79 18.23 -9.25
N LEU A 136 -6.83 18.77 -9.90
CA LEU A 136 -7.97 19.35 -9.20
C LEU A 136 -8.72 18.32 -8.35
N VAL A 137 -8.99 17.15 -8.92
CA VAL A 137 -9.67 16.06 -8.20
C VAL A 137 -8.84 15.63 -6.98
N ASP A 138 -7.54 15.42 -7.19
CA ASP A 138 -6.63 15.06 -6.11
C ASP A 138 -6.54 16.14 -5.02
N GLU A 139 -6.65 17.42 -5.37
CA GLU A 139 -6.61 18.52 -4.41
C GLU A 139 -7.90 18.58 -3.58
N VAL A 140 -9.06 18.34 -4.20
CA VAL A 140 -10.33 18.23 -3.50
C VAL A 140 -10.30 17.02 -2.54
N ASP A 141 -9.77 15.88 -2.98
CA ASP A 141 -9.60 14.68 -2.16
C ASP A 141 -8.67 14.92 -0.98
N TYR A 142 -7.58 15.64 -1.21
CA TYR A 142 -6.64 16.04 -0.17
C TYR A 142 -7.31 16.92 0.89
N VAL A 143 -8.06 17.96 0.48
CA VAL A 143 -8.75 18.87 1.41
C VAL A 143 -9.81 18.13 2.21
N LEU A 144 -10.72 17.41 1.54
CA LEU A 144 -11.82 16.70 2.19
C LEU A 144 -11.36 15.50 3.03
N GLY A 145 -10.22 14.90 2.69
CA GLY A 145 -9.62 13.82 3.48
C GLY A 145 -8.84 14.29 4.69
N ARG A 146 -8.31 15.53 4.67
CA ARG A 146 -7.44 16.06 5.74
C ARG A 146 -8.22 16.80 6.83
N PHE A 147 -9.20 17.63 6.45
CA PHE A 147 -9.88 18.52 7.38
C PHE A 147 -11.31 18.04 7.68
N LEU A 148 -11.74 18.23 8.93
CA LEU A 148 -13.15 18.13 9.27
C LEU A 148 -13.92 19.33 8.68
N PRO A 149 -15.25 19.23 8.46
CA PRO A 149 -16.05 20.31 7.88
C PRO A 149 -15.87 21.66 8.59
N ALA A 150 -15.82 21.66 9.93
CA ALA A 150 -15.61 22.88 10.73
C ALA A 150 -14.20 23.48 10.56
N GLY A 151 -13.20 22.68 10.16
CA GLY A 151 -11.79 23.05 10.03
C GLY A 151 -11.33 23.34 8.60
N LEU A 152 -12.21 23.33 7.60
CA LEU A 152 -11.82 23.49 6.18
C LEU A 152 -11.00 24.77 5.90
N ASN A 153 -11.24 25.84 6.67
CA ASN A 153 -10.50 27.11 6.52
C ASN A 153 -9.01 27.00 6.87
N GLU A 154 -8.59 25.98 7.64
CA GLU A 154 -7.18 25.74 7.96
C GLU A 154 -6.34 25.45 6.71
N TYR A 155 -6.97 24.94 5.64
CA TYR A 155 -6.34 24.75 4.33
C TYR A 155 -5.68 26.03 3.78
N LEU A 156 -6.20 27.21 4.14
CA LEU A 156 -5.63 28.50 3.70
C LEU A 156 -4.30 28.84 4.38
N LEU A 157 -4.01 28.23 5.53
CA LEU A 157 -2.94 28.64 6.43
C LEU A 157 -1.80 27.62 6.50
N ILE A 158 -2.13 26.32 6.41
CA ILE A 158 -1.13 25.28 6.61
C ILE A 158 -0.24 25.07 5.39
N LYS A 159 0.92 24.43 5.60
CA LYS A 159 1.78 23.97 4.49
C LYS A 159 1.09 22.84 3.72
N ARG A 160 1.12 22.91 2.38
CA ARG A 160 0.64 21.84 1.47
C ARG A 160 1.70 20.74 1.36
N GLU A 161 1.96 20.09 2.48
CA GLU A 161 2.92 18.99 2.55
C GLU A 161 2.47 17.84 1.66
N GLY A 162 3.40 17.24 0.92
CA GLY A 162 3.08 16.09 0.06
C GLY A 162 2.51 16.41 -1.32
N ARG A 163 2.34 17.69 -1.69
CA ARG A 163 1.60 18.10 -2.91
C ARG A 163 2.47 18.69 -4.03
N GLY A 164 3.80 18.63 -3.88
CA GLY A 164 4.74 19.18 -4.86
C GLY A 164 4.74 20.72 -4.93
N LYS A 165 5.63 21.27 -5.77
CA LYS A 165 5.77 22.73 -5.97
C LYS A 165 4.93 23.25 -7.15
N ALA A 166 4.51 22.38 -8.05
CA ALA A 166 3.77 22.70 -9.26
C ALA A 166 2.45 21.88 -9.34
N PRO A 167 1.34 22.48 -9.78
CA PRO A 167 1.14 23.93 -9.97
C PRO A 167 1.24 24.68 -8.63
N ARG A 168 1.61 25.96 -8.70
CA ARG A 168 1.69 26.82 -7.51
C ARG A 168 0.29 27.12 -7.00
N VAL A 169 -0.11 26.47 -5.90
CA VAL A 169 -1.38 26.76 -5.22
C VAL A 169 -1.15 27.70 -4.04
N ASP A 170 -1.16 28.98 -4.37
CA ASP A 170 -1.11 30.07 -3.41
C ASP A 170 -2.43 30.23 -2.64
N ARG A 171 -2.43 31.10 -1.63
CA ARG A 171 -3.60 31.32 -0.78
C ARG A 171 -4.84 31.79 -1.56
N ALA A 172 -4.67 32.54 -2.64
CA ALA A 172 -5.79 33.02 -3.45
C ALA A 172 -6.45 31.85 -4.19
N LEU A 173 -5.64 31.01 -4.84
CA LEU A 173 -6.15 29.80 -5.50
C LEU A 173 -6.77 28.82 -4.49
N ARG A 174 -6.21 28.67 -3.30
CA ARG A 174 -6.82 27.85 -2.23
C ARG A 174 -8.20 28.35 -1.83
N ALA A 175 -8.36 29.66 -1.66
CA ALA A 175 -9.66 30.26 -1.35
C ALA A 175 -10.68 30.02 -2.46
N ARG A 176 -10.25 30.12 -3.73
CA ARG A 176 -11.07 29.77 -4.89
C ARG A 176 -11.45 28.29 -4.89
N ILE A 177 -10.52 27.36 -4.64
CA ILE A 177 -10.82 25.93 -4.54
C ILE A 177 -11.88 25.66 -3.46
N LEU A 178 -11.78 26.31 -2.29
CA LEU A 178 -12.78 26.15 -1.24
C LEU A 178 -14.15 26.71 -1.63
N ALA A 179 -14.20 27.91 -2.21
CA ALA A 179 -15.43 28.64 -2.49
C ALA A 179 -16.14 28.17 -3.77
N GLU A 180 -15.37 27.89 -4.83
CA GLU A 180 -15.88 27.53 -6.16
C GLU A 180 -16.07 26.01 -6.32
N VAL A 181 -15.34 25.18 -5.57
CA VAL A 181 -15.36 23.72 -5.75
C VAL A 181 -15.77 22.96 -4.50
N VAL A 182 -14.99 23.01 -3.41
CA VAL A 182 -15.22 22.16 -2.22
C VAL A 182 -16.57 22.44 -1.56
N THR A 183 -16.91 23.71 -1.33
CA THR A 183 -18.18 24.08 -0.69
C THR A 183 -19.39 23.75 -1.58
N PRO A 184 -19.42 24.13 -2.87
CA PRO A 184 -20.52 23.75 -3.77
C PRO A 184 -20.64 22.25 -3.96
N TYR A 185 -19.52 21.52 -3.98
CA TYR A 185 -19.50 20.05 -4.08
C TYR A 185 -20.16 19.41 -2.86
N SER A 186 -19.82 19.82 -1.64
CA SER A 186 -20.48 19.33 -0.42
C SER A 186 -21.98 19.64 -0.39
N GLN A 187 -22.38 20.82 -0.85
CA GLN A 187 -23.80 21.19 -0.97
C GLN A 187 -24.54 20.37 -2.04
N TRP A 188 -23.86 20.03 -3.13
CA TRP A 188 -24.39 19.16 -4.17
C TRP A 188 -24.61 17.74 -3.65
N LYS A 189 -23.64 17.17 -2.93
CA LYS A 189 -23.76 15.84 -2.30
C LYS A 189 -24.97 15.79 -1.36
N ALA A 190 -25.11 16.81 -0.50
CA ALA A 190 -26.23 16.93 0.43
C ALA A 190 -27.60 16.96 -0.28
N ARG A 191 -27.72 17.66 -1.42
CA ARG A 191 -28.95 17.70 -2.23
C ARG A 191 -29.33 16.36 -2.84
N LEU A 192 -28.33 15.53 -3.17
CA LEU A 192 -28.55 14.18 -3.68
C LEU A 192 -28.81 13.14 -2.58
N ASN A 193 -28.72 13.54 -1.31
CA ASN A 193 -28.65 12.62 -0.18
C ASN A 193 -27.58 11.53 -0.40
N GLY A 194 -26.49 11.89 -1.09
CA GLY A 194 -25.40 11.01 -1.44
C GLY A 194 -24.16 11.31 -0.61
N SER A 195 -23.29 10.32 -0.46
CA SER A 195 -22.03 10.44 0.27
C SER A 195 -20.86 9.98 -0.60
N ASP A 196 -19.68 10.53 -0.38
CA ASP A 196 -18.43 9.94 -0.86
C ASP A 196 -17.67 9.24 0.28
N TRP A 197 -16.52 8.65 -0.06
CA TRP A 197 -15.68 7.94 0.90
C TRP A 197 -15.11 8.85 2.03
N ASN A 198 -14.96 10.15 1.77
CA ASN A 198 -14.50 11.10 2.79
C ASN A 198 -15.62 11.43 3.77
N ASP A 199 -16.86 11.58 3.27
CA ASP A 199 -18.02 11.81 4.14
C ASP A 199 -18.18 10.67 5.15
N TRP A 200 -17.97 9.42 4.73
CA TRP A 200 -17.99 8.28 5.65
C TRP A 200 -16.94 8.39 6.75
N ALA A 201 -15.72 8.77 6.42
CA ALA A 201 -14.67 8.98 7.40
C ALA A 201 -15.02 10.12 8.36
N VAL A 202 -15.57 11.23 7.85
CA VAL A 202 -16.02 12.37 8.68
C VAL A 202 -17.17 11.96 9.60
N THR A 203 -18.19 11.27 9.09
CA THR A 203 -19.34 10.80 9.88
C THR A 203 -18.87 9.93 11.05
N LEU A 204 -17.96 8.98 10.80
CA LEU A 204 -17.42 8.11 11.85
C LEU A 204 -16.48 8.84 12.81
N ALA A 205 -15.83 9.91 12.37
CA ALA A 205 -14.96 10.73 13.20
C ALA A 205 -15.74 11.70 14.11
N GLU A 206 -16.89 12.24 13.64
CA GLU A 206 -17.67 13.27 14.35
C GLU A 206 -18.86 12.71 15.14
N GLN A 207 -19.26 11.46 14.92
CA GLN A 207 -20.29 10.83 15.74
C GLN A 207 -19.86 10.74 17.22
N GLU A 208 -20.84 10.59 18.11
CA GLU A 208 -20.61 10.32 19.54
C GLU A 208 -19.61 9.17 19.72
N PRO A 209 -18.64 9.29 20.65
CA PRO A 209 -17.63 8.27 20.88
C PRO A 209 -18.25 6.88 21.05
N SER A 210 -17.77 5.93 20.25
CA SER A 210 -18.28 4.56 20.20
C SER A 210 -17.14 3.57 20.47
N PRO A 211 -16.56 3.59 21.69
CA PRO A 211 -15.42 2.74 22.04
C PRO A 211 -15.79 1.27 21.87
N GLU A 212 -15.06 0.57 21.00
CA GLU A 212 -15.38 -0.80 20.61
C GLU A 212 -14.16 -1.72 20.61
N TYR A 213 -12.99 -1.23 20.21
CA TYR A 213 -11.82 -2.09 19.99
C TYR A 213 -10.74 -1.89 21.05
N ASP A 214 -10.29 -3.00 21.65
CA ASP A 214 -9.16 -3.04 22.58
C ASP A 214 -7.84 -3.06 21.83
N VAL A 215 -7.79 -3.71 20.68
CA VAL A 215 -6.58 -3.86 19.86
C VAL A 215 -6.87 -3.46 18.43
N VAL A 216 -6.11 -2.52 17.89
CA VAL A 216 -6.22 -2.10 16.49
C VAL A 216 -4.86 -2.16 15.80
N ILE A 217 -4.80 -2.78 14.64
CA ILE A 217 -3.63 -2.75 13.75
C ILE A 217 -4.03 -2.10 12.44
N VAL A 218 -3.34 -1.03 12.06
CA VAL A 218 -3.51 -0.35 10.78
C VAL A 218 -2.23 -0.54 9.96
N ASP A 219 -2.33 -1.38 8.92
CA ASP A 219 -1.24 -1.60 7.97
C ASP A 219 -1.28 -0.56 6.84
N GLU A 220 -0.10 -0.21 6.31
CA GLU A 220 0.08 0.83 5.29
C GLU A 220 -0.62 2.17 5.66
N ALA A 221 -0.51 2.59 6.91
CA ALA A 221 -1.17 3.78 7.46
C ALA A 221 -0.78 5.08 6.75
N GLN A 222 0.29 5.10 5.94
CA GLN A 222 0.63 6.23 5.07
C GLN A 222 -0.41 6.48 3.96
N ASP A 223 -1.24 5.49 3.61
CA ASP A 223 -2.29 5.64 2.60
C ASP A 223 -3.63 6.11 3.21
N PHE A 224 -3.71 6.23 4.54
CA PHE A 224 -4.89 6.73 5.24
C PHE A 224 -4.95 8.26 5.19
N SER A 225 -6.15 8.82 5.07
CA SER A 225 -6.37 10.25 5.28
C SER A 225 -6.48 10.58 6.77
N ALA A 226 -6.32 11.86 7.12
CA ALA A 226 -6.43 12.30 8.51
C ALA A 226 -7.81 11.97 9.09
N ASN A 227 -8.88 12.17 8.30
CA ASN A 227 -10.25 11.84 8.72
C ASN A 227 -10.45 10.33 8.90
N GLN A 228 -9.78 9.48 8.12
CA GLN A 228 -9.82 8.03 8.34
C GLN A 228 -9.13 7.63 9.66
N VAL A 229 -8.01 8.28 10.00
CA VAL A 229 -7.37 8.04 11.30
C VAL A 229 -8.26 8.53 12.44
N ARG A 230 -8.89 9.71 12.32
CA ARG A 230 -9.86 10.20 13.32
C ARG A 230 -11.03 9.24 13.52
N ALA A 231 -11.58 8.71 12.42
CA ALA A 231 -12.62 7.70 12.47
C ALA A 231 -12.16 6.47 13.25
N VAL A 232 -10.99 5.91 12.95
CA VAL A 232 -10.45 4.75 13.70
C VAL A 232 -10.27 5.08 15.18
N THR A 233 -9.74 6.26 15.51
CA THR A 233 -9.52 6.66 16.91
C THR A 233 -10.82 6.80 17.71
N ASN A 234 -11.93 7.17 17.07
CA ASN A 234 -13.23 7.33 17.72
C ASN A 234 -13.84 5.99 18.20
N PHE A 235 -13.32 4.86 17.71
CA PHE A 235 -13.75 3.51 18.07
C PHE A 235 -12.78 2.78 19.01
N LEU A 236 -11.72 3.45 19.49
CA LEU A 236 -10.78 2.86 20.44
C LEU A 236 -11.40 2.85 21.84
N ALA A 237 -11.28 1.72 22.55
CA ALA A 237 -11.64 1.63 23.96
C ALA A 237 -10.79 2.59 24.81
N GLU A 238 -11.26 2.94 26.02
CA GLU A 238 -10.52 3.82 26.94
C GLU A 238 -9.10 3.29 27.19
N ASP A 239 -9.03 2.00 27.52
CA ASP A 239 -7.83 1.20 27.57
C ASP A 239 -7.70 0.46 26.23
N HIS A 240 -6.73 0.82 25.38
CA HIS A 240 -6.54 0.18 24.07
C HIS A 240 -5.07 0.01 23.70
N SER A 241 -4.79 -0.70 22.60
CA SER A 241 -3.49 -0.78 21.94
C SER A 241 -3.68 -0.62 20.44
N VAL A 242 -3.33 0.54 19.89
CA VAL A 242 -3.38 0.79 18.45
C VAL A 242 -1.98 0.85 17.87
N THR A 243 -1.75 0.16 16.75
CA THR A 243 -0.48 0.18 16.03
C THR A 243 -0.67 0.67 14.60
N PHE A 244 -0.03 1.76 14.23
CA PHE A 244 0.05 2.27 12.86
C PHE A 244 1.39 1.88 12.24
N LEU A 245 1.35 1.11 11.15
CA LEU A 245 2.54 0.72 10.39
C LEU A 245 2.66 1.63 9.17
N LEU A 246 3.84 2.24 9.00
CA LEU A 246 4.10 3.13 7.89
C LEU A 246 5.27 2.62 7.06
N ASP A 247 5.07 2.54 5.74
CA ASP A 247 6.17 2.59 4.80
C ASP A 247 6.48 4.04 4.45
N ALA A 248 7.59 4.55 4.99
CA ALA A 248 8.03 5.88 4.63
C ALA A 248 8.41 5.99 3.16
N ALA A 249 8.64 4.87 2.46
CA ALA A 249 9.24 4.77 1.14
C ALA A 249 8.33 4.20 0.03
N GLN A 250 7.09 3.88 0.35
CA GLN A 250 6.10 3.37 -0.60
C GLN A 250 4.83 4.23 -0.59
N ARG A 251 5.00 5.54 -0.50
CA ARG A 251 3.90 6.49 -0.61
C ARG A 251 3.62 6.72 -2.09
N ILE A 252 2.47 6.21 -2.52
CA ILE A 252 1.97 6.39 -3.89
C ILE A 252 0.87 7.46 -3.92
N TYR A 253 0.29 7.81 -2.75
CA TYR A 253 -0.77 8.82 -2.64
C TYR A 253 -0.32 10.06 -1.83
N PRO A 254 -0.59 11.27 -2.32
CA PRO A 254 -0.19 12.54 -1.69
C PRO A 254 -1.16 12.96 -0.56
N ARG A 255 -1.31 12.13 0.48
CA ARG A 255 -2.18 12.37 1.65
C ARG A 255 -1.34 12.65 2.90
N PHE A 256 -0.82 13.87 3.03
CA PHE A 256 -0.01 14.24 4.20
C PHE A 256 -0.86 14.86 5.32
N PHE A 257 -0.63 14.43 6.56
CA PHE A 257 -1.08 15.10 7.78
C PHE A 257 -0.08 14.84 8.92
N SER A 258 -0.05 15.72 9.92
CA SER A 258 0.72 15.48 11.14
C SER A 258 -0.10 14.67 12.15
N TRP A 259 0.53 13.77 12.91
CA TRP A 259 -0.15 12.98 13.94
C TRP A 259 -0.86 13.85 14.99
N SER A 260 -0.34 15.04 15.28
CA SER A 260 -0.98 16.02 16.16
C SER A 260 -2.32 16.53 15.62
N GLU A 261 -2.48 16.66 14.30
CA GLU A 261 -3.76 17.09 13.70
C GLU A 261 -4.89 16.09 13.96
N VAL A 262 -4.55 14.81 14.15
CA VAL A 262 -5.51 13.73 14.43
C VAL A 262 -5.55 13.35 15.91
N GLY A 263 -5.00 14.21 16.78
CA GLY A 263 -5.04 14.00 18.24
C GLY A 263 -4.05 12.96 18.77
N ILE A 264 -3.08 12.51 17.96
CA ILE A 264 -2.08 11.51 18.36
C ILE A 264 -0.78 12.22 18.75
N THR A 265 -0.39 12.06 20.02
CA THR A 265 0.88 12.60 20.53
C THR A 265 2.03 11.62 20.22
N VAL A 266 3.01 12.08 19.45
CA VAL A 266 4.19 11.28 19.08
C VAL A 266 5.33 11.56 20.05
N GLN A 267 5.87 10.49 20.64
CA GLN A 267 6.98 10.50 21.60
C GLN A 267 8.03 9.46 21.20
N SER A 268 9.25 9.57 21.72
CA SER A 268 10.31 8.59 21.43
C SER A 268 9.93 7.16 21.83
N GLY A 269 9.12 7.00 22.89
CA GLY A 269 8.67 5.72 23.39
C GLY A 269 7.61 5.02 22.54
N ASN A 270 6.91 5.74 21.65
CA ASN A 270 5.85 5.19 20.81
C ASN A 270 6.11 5.33 19.29
N ASN A 271 7.27 5.86 18.89
CA ASN A 271 7.66 6.00 17.49
C ASN A 271 8.95 5.21 17.24
N GLN A 272 8.81 4.06 16.60
CA GLN A 272 9.90 3.12 16.39
C GLN A 272 10.21 2.96 14.90
N LYS A 273 11.48 2.70 14.56
CA LYS A 273 11.94 2.50 13.18
C LYS A 273 12.48 1.08 13.02
N LEU A 274 12.05 0.42 11.95
CA LEU A 274 12.64 -0.80 11.41
C LEU A 274 13.64 -0.40 10.32
N ASN A 275 14.93 -0.57 10.60
CA ASN A 275 16.00 -0.03 9.76
C ASN A 275 16.53 -1.01 8.71
N ASN A 276 16.39 -2.31 8.95
CA ASN A 276 17.04 -3.33 8.12
C ASN A 276 16.07 -3.86 7.05
N ASN A 277 16.56 -3.95 5.81
CA ASN A 277 15.84 -4.60 4.71
C ASN A 277 16.26 -6.08 4.66
N TYR A 278 15.40 -6.94 5.20
CA TYR A 278 15.63 -8.38 5.24
C TYR A 278 15.04 -9.11 4.02
N ARG A 279 14.38 -8.39 3.11
CA ARG A 279 13.63 -8.96 1.99
C ARG A 279 14.52 -9.21 0.79
N ASN A 280 15.24 -8.19 0.34
CA ASN A 280 15.95 -8.22 -0.93
C ASN A 280 17.39 -8.74 -0.76
N THR A 281 17.92 -9.36 -1.82
CA THR A 281 19.36 -9.62 -1.92
C THR A 281 20.11 -8.31 -2.15
N LYS A 282 21.40 -8.26 -1.81
CA LYS A 282 22.28 -7.11 -2.09
C LYS A 282 22.25 -6.74 -3.58
N GLN A 283 22.14 -7.73 -4.45
CA GLN A 283 22.11 -7.60 -5.91
C GLN A 283 20.82 -6.93 -6.39
N ILE A 284 19.65 -7.42 -5.96
CA ILE A 284 18.35 -6.80 -6.28
C ILE A 284 18.29 -5.37 -5.74
N ALA A 285 18.79 -5.17 -4.52
CA ALA A 285 18.85 -3.86 -3.88
C ALA A 285 19.78 -2.89 -4.63
N ALA A 286 20.94 -3.35 -5.11
CA ALA A 286 21.85 -2.54 -5.91
C ALA A 286 21.22 -2.11 -7.25
N PHE A 287 20.61 -3.04 -7.98
CA PHE A 287 19.90 -2.76 -9.23
C PHE A 287 18.78 -1.72 -9.02
N ALA A 288 17.96 -1.91 -7.98
CA ALA A 288 16.84 -1.01 -7.71
C ALA A 288 17.24 0.40 -7.26
N ARG A 289 18.42 0.57 -6.62
CA ARG A 289 18.95 1.90 -6.25
C ARG A 289 19.24 2.76 -7.48
N GLN A 290 19.79 2.16 -8.53
CA GLN A 290 20.15 2.88 -9.76
C GLN A 290 18.90 3.45 -10.45
N ILE A 291 17.79 2.70 -10.43
CA ILE A 291 16.50 3.14 -10.98
C ILE A 291 16.01 4.43 -10.31
N VAL A 292 16.28 4.63 -9.02
CA VAL A 292 15.79 5.79 -8.24
C VAL A 292 16.85 6.86 -7.99
N GLU A 293 18.06 6.69 -8.52
CA GLU A 293 19.15 7.66 -8.33
C GLU A 293 18.83 8.99 -8.99
N GLY A 294 18.99 10.09 -8.24
CA GLY A 294 18.66 11.44 -8.73
C GLY A 294 17.17 11.76 -8.84
N VAL A 295 16.26 10.83 -8.49
CA VAL A 295 14.84 11.16 -8.30
C VAL A 295 14.75 12.04 -7.05
N GLU A 296 14.32 13.30 -7.20
CA GLU A 296 14.11 14.15 -6.04
C GLU A 296 13.13 13.44 -5.10
N VAL A 297 13.47 13.37 -3.82
CA VAL A 297 12.51 12.91 -2.80
C VAL A 297 11.44 13.98 -2.72
N GLY A 298 10.41 13.78 -3.54
CA GLY A 298 9.18 14.54 -3.48
C GLY A 298 8.66 14.57 -2.04
N ASP A 299 7.88 15.62 -1.77
CA ASP A 299 7.21 15.81 -0.48
C ASP A 299 6.24 14.63 -0.19
N ASP A 300 5.94 13.82 -1.21
CA ASP A 300 5.19 12.57 -1.20
C ASP A 300 5.87 11.44 -0.42
N GLY A 301 7.18 11.53 -0.14
CA GLY A 301 7.83 10.77 0.92
C GLY A 301 8.35 9.39 0.52
N ALA A 302 9.67 9.42 0.35
CA ALA A 302 10.71 8.40 0.31
C ALA A 302 10.73 7.36 -0.82
N LEU A 303 11.98 7.07 -1.20
CA LEU A 303 12.38 6.03 -2.14
C LEU A 303 12.53 4.71 -1.39
N PRO A 304 12.19 3.56 -1.99
CA PRO A 304 12.45 2.25 -1.39
C PRO A 304 13.88 2.18 -0.85
N ASN A 305 14.01 2.00 0.47
CA ASN A 305 15.33 1.99 1.08
C ASN A 305 15.99 0.62 0.84
N PHE A 306 16.88 0.59 -0.13
CA PHE A 306 17.70 -0.56 -0.48
C PHE A 306 19.06 -0.59 0.23
N SER A 307 19.24 0.24 1.27
CA SER A 307 20.41 0.15 2.16
C SER A 307 20.26 -1.00 3.15
N ASN A 308 21.39 -1.53 3.63
CA ASN A 308 21.45 -2.57 4.67
C ASN A 308 20.72 -3.88 4.32
N CYS A 309 21.01 -4.43 3.14
CA CYS A 309 20.63 -5.82 2.79
C CYS A 309 21.75 -6.77 3.19
N GLU A 310 21.44 -7.78 4.01
CA GLU A 310 22.43 -8.75 4.50
C GLU A 310 22.54 -9.99 3.60
N ARG A 311 21.47 -10.31 2.87
CA ARG A 311 21.37 -11.52 2.05
C ARG A 311 22.06 -11.36 0.70
N GLU A 312 22.84 -12.36 0.30
CA GLU A 312 23.39 -12.47 -1.06
C GLU A 312 22.54 -13.41 -1.92
N GLY A 313 22.53 -13.17 -3.22
CA GLY A 313 21.91 -14.04 -4.21
C GLY A 313 22.39 -13.68 -5.61
N ASP A 314 21.66 -14.12 -6.62
CA ASP A 314 22.05 -13.90 -8.01
C ASP A 314 21.77 -12.47 -8.46
N LEU A 315 22.50 -12.03 -9.50
CA LEU A 315 22.20 -10.80 -10.20
C LEU A 315 20.81 -10.90 -10.87
N PRO A 316 20.02 -9.81 -10.87
CA PRO A 316 18.86 -9.70 -11.74
C PRO A 316 19.18 -10.07 -13.19
N VAL A 317 18.20 -10.65 -13.89
CA VAL A 317 18.32 -11.00 -15.30
C VAL A 317 17.50 -10.03 -16.14
N ILE A 318 18.13 -9.46 -17.17
CA ILE A 318 17.46 -8.58 -18.14
C ILE A 318 17.36 -9.30 -19.48
N LEU A 319 16.14 -9.54 -19.93
CA LEU A 319 15.84 -10.21 -21.19
C LEU A 319 15.62 -9.18 -22.30
N SER A 320 16.43 -9.28 -23.35
CA SER A 320 16.31 -8.49 -24.57
C SER A 320 15.73 -9.36 -25.68
N GLY A 321 14.49 -9.10 -26.09
CA GLY A 321 13.86 -9.98 -27.08
C GLY A 321 12.35 -9.85 -27.19
N GLY A 322 11.75 -10.72 -28.00
CA GLY A 322 10.30 -10.73 -28.18
C GLY A 322 9.57 -11.25 -26.93
N HIS A 323 8.34 -10.76 -26.68
CA HIS A 323 7.54 -11.18 -25.52
C HIS A 323 7.37 -12.72 -25.41
N ALA A 324 7.27 -13.41 -26.55
CA ALA A 324 7.20 -14.87 -26.59
C ALA A 324 8.48 -15.55 -26.03
N GLY A 325 9.66 -15.05 -26.41
CA GLY A 325 10.95 -15.54 -25.91
C GLY A 325 11.11 -15.28 -24.42
N GLN A 326 10.73 -14.07 -23.98
CA GLN A 326 10.74 -13.69 -22.56
C GLN A 326 9.85 -14.62 -21.70
N VAL A 327 8.61 -14.87 -22.13
CA VAL A 327 7.70 -15.79 -21.42
C VAL A 327 8.23 -17.21 -21.41
N LYS A 328 8.80 -17.68 -22.53
CA LYS A 328 9.41 -19.00 -22.61
C LYS A 328 10.56 -19.14 -21.61
N TYR A 329 11.47 -18.17 -21.57
CA TYR A 329 12.59 -18.14 -20.63
C TYR A 329 12.11 -18.27 -19.18
N CYS A 330 11.11 -17.47 -18.77
CA CYS A 330 10.57 -17.52 -17.41
C CYS A 330 9.91 -18.88 -17.09
N ILE A 331 9.19 -19.49 -18.03
CA ILE A 331 8.59 -20.82 -17.82
C ILE A 331 9.68 -21.89 -17.67
N ASP A 332 10.74 -21.81 -18.47
CA ASP A 332 11.87 -22.74 -18.38
C ASP A 332 12.60 -22.58 -17.04
N LEU A 333 12.83 -21.34 -16.59
CA LEU A 333 13.40 -21.02 -15.27
C LEU A 333 12.54 -21.58 -14.13
N ILE A 334 11.21 -21.38 -14.18
CA ILE A 334 10.29 -21.93 -13.16
C ILE A 334 10.43 -23.46 -13.08
N ARG A 335 10.59 -24.15 -14.20
CA ARG A 335 10.66 -25.61 -14.23
C ARG A 335 11.99 -26.17 -13.75
N GLN A 336 13.08 -25.43 -13.94
CA GLN A 336 14.43 -25.89 -13.64
C GLN A 336 14.84 -25.53 -12.21
N ASP A 337 14.55 -24.30 -11.79
CA ASP A 337 15.21 -23.69 -10.65
C ASP A 337 14.26 -23.21 -9.53
N VAL A 338 12.94 -23.36 -9.71
CA VAL A 338 11.94 -22.93 -8.72
C VAL A 338 11.20 -24.11 -8.11
N ASP A 339 11.32 -24.29 -6.79
CA ASP A 339 10.48 -25.22 -6.04
C ASP A 339 9.12 -24.58 -5.77
N LEU A 340 8.18 -24.73 -6.70
CA LEU A 340 6.80 -24.26 -6.54
C LEU A 340 6.05 -24.88 -5.36
N GLN A 341 6.61 -25.83 -4.61
CA GLN A 341 6.03 -26.27 -3.33
C GLN A 341 6.41 -25.35 -2.15
N ALA A 342 7.51 -24.62 -2.25
CA ALA A 342 8.05 -23.77 -1.19
C ALA A 342 8.14 -22.29 -1.58
N GLU A 343 8.31 -22.01 -2.87
CA GLU A 343 8.61 -20.69 -3.42
C GLU A 343 7.43 -20.12 -4.19
N SER A 344 7.36 -18.79 -4.18
CA SER A 344 6.31 -17.99 -4.77
C SER A 344 6.83 -17.20 -5.98
N VAL A 345 6.03 -17.15 -7.05
CA VAL A 345 6.35 -16.46 -8.30
C VAL A 345 5.27 -15.44 -8.59
N VAL A 346 5.65 -14.24 -9.03
CA VAL A 346 4.70 -13.28 -9.61
C VAL A 346 5.17 -12.79 -10.97
N PHE A 347 4.24 -12.74 -11.92
CA PHE A 347 4.38 -11.99 -13.16
C PHE A 347 3.69 -10.65 -13.01
N LEU A 348 4.44 -9.59 -13.26
CA LEU A 348 4.02 -8.21 -13.16
C LEU A 348 3.99 -7.55 -14.55
N HIS A 349 3.02 -6.67 -14.73
CA HIS A 349 2.89 -5.83 -15.92
C HIS A 349 2.42 -4.42 -15.53
N ALA A 350 2.71 -3.41 -16.35
CA ALA A 350 2.26 -2.04 -16.10
C ALA A 350 0.71 -1.93 -16.14
N LYS A 351 0.09 -2.61 -17.11
CA LYS A 351 -1.36 -2.66 -17.34
C LYS A 351 -1.93 -4.04 -17.03
N GLY A 352 -3.16 -4.09 -16.53
CA GLY A 352 -3.88 -5.35 -16.24
C GLY A 352 -4.77 -5.84 -17.38
N GLY A 353 -5.54 -6.89 -17.14
CA GLY A 353 -6.54 -7.39 -18.10
C GLY A 353 -5.91 -8.09 -19.31
N GLY A 354 -6.27 -7.65 -20.51
CA GLY A 354 -5.89 -8.29 -21.79
C GLY A 354 -4.39 -8.47 -22.02
N TRP A 355 -3.57 -7.67 -21.34
CA TRP A 355 -2.11 -7.76 -21.37
C TRP A 355 -1.56 -9.08 -20.82
N PHE A 356 -2.35 -9.82 -20.03
CA PHE A 356 -1.96 -11.14 -19.53
C PHE A 356 -2.39 -12.29 -20.45
N ASP A 357 -3.16 -12.05 -21.51
CA ASP A 357 -3.80 -13.12 -22.30
C ASP A 357 -2.82 -14.14 -22.87
N TYR A 358 -1.72 -13.65 -23.44
CA TYR A 358 -0.67 -14.50 -23.96
C TYR A 358 -0.04 -15.34 -22.85
N LEU A 359 0.35 -14.72 -21.74
CA LEU A 359 0.96 -15.39 -20.60
C LEU A 359 0.01 -16.45 -19.98
N ARG A 360 -1.28 -16.13 -19.82
CA ARG A 360 -2.31 -17.06 -19.32
C ARG A 360 -2.37 -18.32 -20.17
N ASN A 361 -2.35 -18.15 -21.49
CA ASN A 361 -2.37 -19.27 -22.42
C ASN A 361 -1.09 -20.12 -22.33
N GLN A 362 0.08 -19.49 -22.20
CA GLN A 362 1.34 -20.22 -22.06
C GLN A 362 1.43 -20.97 -20.72
N LEU A 363 1.04 -20.35 -19.61
CA LEU A 363 1.01 -21.02 -18.29
C LEU A 363 0.06 -22.22 -18.29
N ARG A 364 -1.14 -22.08 -18.89
CA ARG A 364 -2.09 -23.21 -19.06
C ARG A 364 -1.49 -24.36 -19.87
N ARG A 365 -0.84 -24.04 -21.00
CA ARG A 365 -0.16 -25.04 -21.84
C ARG A 365 1.01 -25.70 -21.11
N ALA A 366 1.71 -24.94 -20.27
CA ALA A 366 2.80 -25.43 -19.45
C ALA A 366 2.32 -26.23 -18.23
N GLN A 367 1.00 -26.34 -18.01
CA GLN A 367 0.36 -26.95 -16.84
C GLN A 367 0.84 -26.33 -15.52
N LEU A 368 1.03 -25.01 -15.53
CA LEU A 368 1.42 -24.22 -14.37
C LEU A 368 0.17 -23.48 -13.84
N PRO A 369 -0.42 -23.95 -12.73
CA PRO A 369 -1.57 -23.29 -12.11
C PRO A 369 -1.19 -21.90 -11.63
N PHE A 370 -2.06 -20.92 -11.89
CA PHE A 370 -1.83 -19.53 -11.50
C PHE A 370 -3.11 -18.86 -10.99
N VAL A 371 -2.93 -17.75 -10.30
CA VAL A 371 -4.00 -16.92 -9.72
C VAL A 371 -3.84 -15.47 -10.15
N GLU A 372 -4.95 -14.73 -10.27
CA GLU A 372 -4.94 -13.31 -10.58
C GLU A 372 -5.26 -12.50 -9.32
N LEU A 373 -4.35 -11.60 -8.91
CA LEU A 373 -4.49 -10.87 -7.64
C LEU A 373 -5.36 -9.60 -7.76
N ALA A 374 -5.57 -9.10 -8.98
CA ALA A 374 -6.26 -7.83 -9.21
C ALA A 374 -7.81 -7.92 -9.10
N ARG A 375 -8.40 -9.12 -8.90
CA ARG A 375 -9.86 -9.32 -9.03
C ARG A 375 -10.53 -10.16 -7.93
N ALA A 376 -9.77 -10.77 -7.01
CA ALA A 376 -10.35 -11.60 -5.96
C ALA A 376 -10.47 -10.83 -4.64
N ASP A 377 -11.64 -10.91 -3.99
CA ASP A 377 -11.85 -10.40 -2.63
C ASP A 377 -11.19 -11.28 -1.55
N ASP A 378 -10.85 -12.52 -1.92
CA ASP A 378 -10.24 -13.52 -1.05
C ASP A 378 -8.83 -13.91 -1.54
N TRP A 379 -7.94 -14.18 -0.59
CA TRP A 379 -6.62 -14.74 -0.91
C TRP A 379 -6.80 -16.14 -1.48
N PRO A 380 -6.15 -16.49 -2.60
CA PRO A 380 -6.29 -17.81 -3.18
C PRO A 380 -5.75 -18.88 -2.22
N GLU A 381 -6.66 -19.69 -1.67
CA GLU A 381 -6.37 -20.81 -0.76
C GLU A 381 -5.89 -22.07 -1.49
N GLY A 382 -5.94 -22.06 -2.83
CA GLY A 382 -5.49 -23.18 -3.64
C GLY A 382 -3.96 -23.38 -3.63
N PRO A 383 -3.47 -24.50 -4.20
CA PRO A 383 -2.06 -24.85 -4.23
C PRO A 383 -1.21 -23.96 -5.15
N GLU A 384 -1.82 -23.02 -5.87
CA GLU A 384 -1.13 -22.18 -6.86
C GLU A 384 -0.17 -21.21 -6.17
N ASN A 385 1.10 -21.24 -6.61
CA ASN A 385 2.15 -20.34 -6.15
C ASN A 385 2.68 -19.41 -7.26
N ILE A 386 1.98 -19.36 -8.40
CA ILE A 386 2.22 -18.38 -9.47
C ILE A 386 1.09 -17.36 -9.48
N ALA A 387 1.43 -16.09 -9.41
CA ALA A 387 0.49 -14.98 -9.42
C ALA A 387 0.66 -14.09 -10.65
N LEU A 388 -0.44 -13.52 -11.14
CA LEU A 388 -0.48 -12.45 -12.13
C LEU A 388 -1.03 -11.18 -11.48
N SER A 389 -0.33 -10.06 -11.62
CA SER A 389 -0.75 -8.78 -11.03
C SER A 389 -0.17 -7.58 -11.77
N THR A 390 -0.75 -6.40 -11.58
CA THR A 390 -0.11 -5.17 -12.07
C THR A 390 0.97 -4.69 -11.10
N MET A 391 1.89 -3.87 -11.59
CA MET A 391 2.88 -3.21 -10.73
C MET A 391 2.23 -2.36 -9.63
N HIS A 392 1.04 -1.78 -9.86
CA HIS A 392 0.32 -1.05 -8.81
C HIS A 392 -0.31 -1.97 -7.76
N SER A 393 -0.93 -3.06 -8.20
CA SER A 393 -1.70 -3.95 -7.33
C SER A 393 -0.84 -4.89 -6.47
N VAL A 394 0.45 -5.05 -6.80
CA VAL A 394 1.38 -5.87 -6.00
C VAL A 394 1.86 -5.17 -4.72
N LYS A 395 1.42 -3.93 -4.47
CA LYS A 395 1.79 -3.19 -3.25
C LYS A 395 1.43 -3.98 -1.99
N GLY A 396 2.35 -3.97 -1.01
CA GLY A 396 2.23 -4.73 0.24
C GLY A 396 2.55 -6.23 0.13
N LEU A 397 2.72 -6.78 -1.08
CA LEU A 397 3.02 -8.20 -1.29
C LEU A 397 4.52 -8.43 -1.51
N GLU A 398 4.94 -9.70 -1.47
CA GLU A 398 6.32 -10.12 -1.67
C GLU A 398 6.34 -11.52 -2.28
N PHE A 399 7.31 -11.79 -3.16
CA PHE A 399 7.46 -13.06 -3.86
C PHE A 399 8.92 -13.49 -3.91
N ASP A 400 9.18 -14.79 -3.91
CA ASP A 400 10.54 -15.32 -4.09
C ASP A 400 11.10 -14.91 -5.45
N HIS A 401 10.28 -15.00 -6.49
CA HIS A 401 10.64 -14.66 -7.85
C HIS A 401 9.67 -13.62 -8.43
N VAL A 402 10.21 -12.54 -9.00
CA VAL A 402 9.43 -11.49 -9.67
C VAL A 402 9.84 -11.39 -11.12
N PHE A 403 8.88 -11.50 -12.04
CA PHE A 403 9.08 -11.38 -13.47
C PHE A 403 8.29 -10.19 -14.02
N ILE A 404 8.97 -9.16 -14.55
CA ILE A 404 8.35 -7.99 -15.18
C ILE A 404 8.60 -8.09 -16.68
N LEU A 405 7.61 -8.54 -17.45
CA LEU A 405 7.80 -8.84 -18.88
C LEU A 405 7.13 -7.79 -19.76
N GLY A 406 7.69 -7.56 -20.94
CA GLY A 406 7.13 -6.63 -21.92
C GLY A 406 7.17 -5.16 -21.51
N LEU A 407 8.22 -4.73 -20.79
CA LEU A 407 8.41 -3.33 -20.46
C LEU A 407 8.61 -2.53 -21.76
N ASN A 408 7.62 -1.71 -22.13
CA ASN A 408 7.62 -0.97 -23.40
C ASN A 408 7.05 0.44 -23.23
N GLU A 409 7.41 1.33 -24.16
CA GLU A 409 7.06 2.75 -24.10
C GLU A 409 5.54 2.99 -24.13
N GLU A 410 4.79 2.24 -24.95
CA GLU A 410 3.33 2.37 -25.07
C GLU A 410 2.56 2.08 -23.76
N THR A 411 3.15 1.26 -22.89
CA THR A 411 2.55 0.91 -21.60
C THR A 411 3.13 1.69 -20.43
N THR A 412 4.22 2.43 -20.66
CA THR A 412 4.86 3.35 -19.71
C THR A 412 5.02 4.76 -20.31
N PRO A 413 3.95 5.41 -20.80
CA PRO A 413 4.09 6.70 -21.46
C PRO A 413 4.52 7.79 -20.46
N HIS A 414 5.36 8.70 -20.92
CA HIS A 414 5.79 9.90 -20.20
C HIS A 414 5.99 11.07 -21.20
N GLY A 415 6.01 12.31 -20.70
CA GLY A 415 6.24 13.51 -21.50
C GLY A 415 7.72 13.76 -21.81
N GLU A 416 8.01 14.55 -22.85
CA GLU A 416 9.37 14.84 -23.32
C GLU A 416 10.11 15.91 -22.48
N GLU A 417 9.48 16.48 -21.44
CA GLU A 417 10.05 17.60 -20.68
C GLU A 417 11.00 17.14 -19.55
N VAL A 418 12.14 17.83 -19.42
CA VAL A 418 13.08 17.64 -18.30
C VAL A 418 12.39 18.02 -16.99
N GLY A 419 12.22 17.06 -16.08
CA GLY A 419 11.47 17.23 -14.83
C GLY A 419 10.03 16.71 -14.90
N ASP A 420 9.69 15.89 -15.91
CA ASP A 420 8.41 15.22 -15.97
C ASP A 420 8.17 14.30 -14.76
N SER A 421 7.21 14.72 -13.93
CA SER A 421 6.72 13.95 -12.79
C SER A 421 6.24 12.55 -13.18
N GLN A 422 5.80 12.31 -14.42
CA GLN A 422 5.33 10.99 -14.87
C GLN A 422 6.49 9.99 -14.99
N LEU A 423 7.62 10.36 -15.58
CA LEU A 423 8.80 9.49 -15.64
C LEU A 423 9.34 9.17 -14.23
N GLU A 424 9.41 10.17 -13.34
CA GLU A 424 9.79 9.94 -11.95
C GLU A 424 8.82 8.98 -11.23
N ASN A 425 7.52 9.13 -11.46
CA ASN A 425 6.50 8.22 -10.93
C ASN A 425 6.65 6.79 -11.48
N LEU A 426 6.97 6.64 -12.77
CA LEU A 426 7.23 5.34 -13.39
C LEU A 426 8.50 4.69 -12.82
N ARG A 427 9.57 5.46 -12.59
CA ARG A 427 10.79 4.99 -11.92
C ARG A 427 10.50 4.50 -10.50
N ARG A 428 9.69 5.24 -9.75
CA ARG A 428 9.23 4.85 -8.40
C ARG A 428 8.38 3.58 -8.44
N LEU A 429 7.46 3.47 -9.39
CA LEU A 429 6.62 2.29 -9.58
C LEU A 429 7.45 1.06 -9.90
N LEU A 430 8.42 1.18 -10.82
CA LEU A 430 9.31 0.10 -11.19
C LEU A 430 10.19 -0.32 -10.01
N ALA A 431 10.83 0.62 -9.33
CA ALA A 431 11.64 0.32 -8.15
C ALA A 431 10.82 -0.37 -7.04
N MET A 432 9.56 0.05 -6.85
CA MET A 432 8.64 -0.60 -5.93
C MET A 432 8.33 -2.04 -6.36
N ALA A 433 8.09 -2.29 -7.65
CA ALA A 433 7.86 -3.62 -8.21
C ALA A 433 9.10 -4.53 -8.08
N VAL A 434 10.29 -4.01 -8.37
CA VAL A 434 11.57 -4.69 -8.17
C VAL A 434 11.76 -5.06 -6.69
N GLY A 435 11.45 -4.14 -5.78
CA GLY A 435 11.51 -4.36 -4.34
C GLY A 435 10.57 -5.44 -3.79
N ARG A 436 9.75 -6.08 -4.63
CA ARG A 436 8.89 -7.22 -4.27
C ARG A 436 9.63 -8.57 -4.31
N ALA A 437 10.81 -8.62 -4.95
CA ALA A 437 11.57 -9.84 -5.15
C ALA A 437 12.44 -10.21 -3.95
N LYS A 438 12.36 -11.46 -3.47
CA LYS A 438 13.20 -11.96 -2.36
C LYS A 438 14.44 -12.72 -2.82
N LYS A 439 14.36 -13.47 -3.93
CA LYS A 439 15.42 -14.36 -4.41
C LYS A 439 15.88 -13.98 -5.81
N SER A 440 14.98 -13.88 -6.79
CA SER A 440 15.35 -13.52 -8.16
C SER A 440 14.40 -12.51 -8.80
N LEU A 441 14.96 -11.74 -9.73
CA LEU A 441 14.29 -10.73 -10.53
C LEU A 441 14.59 -10.98 -12.00
N VAL A 442 13.56 -11.02 -12.84
CA VAL A 442 13.70 -11.02 -14.30
C VAL A 442 12.91 -9.85 -14.86
N ILE A 443 13.53 -9.02 -15.70
CA ILE A 443 12.85 -7.95 -16.43
C ILE A 443 13.05 -8.18 -17.92
N GLY A 444 12.00 -8.09 -18.72
CA GLY A 444 12.08 -8.28 -20.16
C GLY A 444 11.55 -7.08 -20.93
N PHE A 445 12.25 -6.69 -21.98
CA PHE A 445 11.82 -5.65 -22.92
C PHE A 445 12.17 -6.05 -24.36
N LYS A 446 11.51 -5.41 -25.32
CA LYS A 446 11.81 -5.57 -26.75
C LYS A 446 12.61 -4.34 -27.19
N PRO A 447 13.85 -4.48 -27.72
CA PRO A 447 14.72 -3.34 -28.02
C PRO A 447 14.09 -2.26 -28.91
N THR A 448 13.24 -2.65 -29.86
CA THR A 448 12.58 -1.70 -30.78
C THR A 448 11.44 -0.90 -30.15
N GLU A 449 10.99 -1.28 -28.95
CA GLU A 449 9.83 -0.70 -28.25
C GLU A 449 10.19 -0.39 -26.79
N ALA A 450 11.49 -0.33 -26.47
CA ALA A 450 11.98 -0.23 -25.10
C ALA A 450 11.43 1.02 -24.41
N SER A 451 11.02 0.85 -23.15
CA SER A 451 10.68 1.96 -22.27
C SER A 451 11.92 2.80 -21.96
N ALA A 452 11.77 4.11 -21.83
CA ALA A 452 12.83 4.99 -21.30
C ALA A 452 13.34 4.56 -19.92
N LEU A 453 12.57 3.76 -19.16
CA LEU A 453 13.01 3.18 -17.89
C LEU A 453 14.27 2.31 -18.02
N VAL A 454 14.51 1.72 -19.19
CA VAL A 454 15.68 0.86 -19.45
C VAL A 454 16.99 1.66 -19.39
N GLU A 455 16.96 2.96 -19.67
CA GLU A 455 18.13 3.84 -19.61
C GLU A 455 18.67 4.03 -18.18
N TYR A 456 17.85 3.72 -17.17
CA TYR A 456 18.23 3.79 -15.75
C TYR A 456 18.76 2.46 -15.21
N PHE A 457 18.96 1.44 -16.06
CA PHE A 457 19.54 0.17 -15.67
C PHE A 457 21.07 0.25 -15.77
N ASN A 458 21.77 -0.16 -14.71
CA ASN A 458 23.22 -0.19 -14.68
C ASN A 458 23.71 -1.61 -15.02
N GLU A 459 24.51 -1.75 -16.09
CA GLU A 459 25.05 -3.03 -16.58
C GLU A 459 25.84 -3.82 -15.52
N ASP A 460 26.48 -3.14 -14.56
CA ASP A 460 27.21 -3.80 -13.47
C ASP A 460 26.29 -4.48 -12.44
N THR A 461 24.98 -4.26 -12.54
CA THR A 461 23.98 -4.72 -11.56
C THR A 461 23.03 -5.78 -12.09
N TYR A 462 23.24 -6.30 -13.31
CA TYR A 462 22.41 -7.36 -13.89
C TYR A 462 23.17 -8.25 -14.88
N VAL A 463 22.55 -9.36 -15.30
CA VAL A 463 23.00 -10.21 -16.40
C VAL A 463 22.04 -10.08 -17.58
N GLY A 464 22.56 -9.67 -18.74
CA GLY A 464 21.78 -9.56 -19.98
C GLY A 464 21.66 -10.90 -20.71
N VAL A 465 20.48 -11.22 -21.23
CA VAL A 465 20.21 -12.43 -22.03
C VAL A 465 19.32 -12.08 -23.23
N ASP A 466 19.75 -12.46 -24.43
CA ASP A 466 18.95 -12.31 -25.65
C ASP A 466 17.99 -13.50 -25.82
N VAL A 467 16.70 -13.24 -26.11
CA VAL A 467 15.62 -14.26 -26.13
C VAL A 467 14.63 -14.18 -27.29
#